data_AF-A0AAE9ZW56-F1
#
_entry.id   AF-A0AAE9ZW56-F1
#
_cell.length_a   1.000
_cell.length_b   1.000
_cell.length_c   1.000
_cell.angle_alpha   90.00
_cell.angle_beta   90.00
_cell.angle_gamma   90.00
#
_symmetry.space_group_name_H-M   'P 1'
#
loop_
_entity.id
_entity.type
_entity.pdbx_description
1 polymer ?
#
loop_
_entity_poly.entity_id
_entity_poly.type
_entity_poly.pdbx_seq_one_letter_code
_entity_poly.pdbx_strand_id
1 'polypeptide(L)'
;MALKIKSNDDRIPAAAVAVLLITRDRMARAQTGGLITAALVDFRDDYAGYKAHYPQRTLAAAKDGSPLTNAARRADYLKLVAAMETVLARIERNKTQFSSLRELDNYLAFSLKQWD
;
A
#
# COMPACT_ATOMS: atom_id res chain seq x y z
N MET A 1 -12.72 21.75 -9.25
CA MET A 1 -13.22 20.36 -9.34
C MET A 1 -12.00 19.45 -9.44
N ALA A 2 -11.71 18.62 -8.44
CA ALA A 2 -10.56 17.72 -8.51
C ALA A 2 -10.78 16.69 -9.63
N LEU A 3 -9.74 16.42 -10.42
CA LEU A 3 -9.81 15.45 -11.51
C LEU A 3 -10.01 14.04 -10.92
N LYS A 4 -11.08 13.36 -11.33
CA LYS A 4 -11.37 11.97 -10.90
C LYS A 4 -10.14 11.08 -11.15
N ILE A 5 -9.81 10.26 -10.17
CA ILE A 5 -8.81 9.20 -10.27
C ILE A 5 -9.46 8.06 -11.04
N LYS A 6 -8.99 7.81 -12.26
CA LYS A 6 -9.46 6.68 -13.08
C LYS A 6 -8.74 5.40 -12.65
N SER A 7 -9.28 4.24 -13.04
CA SER A 7 -8.70 2.93 -12.68
C SER A 7 -7.27 2.71 -13.17
N ASN A 8 -6.81 3.45 -14.18
CA ASN A 8 -5.47 3.40 -14.75
C ASN A 8 -4.56 4.55 -14.30
N ASP A 9 -4.99 5.32 -13.30
CA ASP A 9 -4.24 6.47 -12.82
C ASP A 9 -3.07 6.05 -11.91
N ASP A 10 -1.89 6.61 -12.13
CA ASP A 10 -0.65 6.26 -11.43
C ASP A 10 -0.72 6.45 -9.91
N ARG A 11 -1.67 7.27 -9.41
CA ARG A 11 -1.91 7.44 -7.98
C ARG A 11 -2.31 6.13 -7.28
N ILE A 12 -2.95 5.21 -7.99
CA ILE A 12 -3.39 3.90 -7.46
C ILE A 12 -2.19 2.98 -7.20
N PRO A 13 -1.34 2.64 -8.21
CA PRO A 13 -0.16 1.83 -7.96
C PRO A 13 0.83 2.53 -7.03
N ALA A 14 0.93 3.87 -7.05
CA ALA A 14 1.79 4.59 -6.11
C ALA A 14 1.35 4.39 -4.64
N ALA A 15 0.05 4.48 -4.35
CA ALA A 15 -0.48 4.24 -3.02
C ALA A 15 -0.28 2.77 -2.58
N ALA A 16 -0.51 1.82 -3.48
CA ALA A 16 -0.28 0.40 -3.21
C ALA A 16 1.19 0.09 -2.89
N VAL A 17 2.12 0.64 -3.68
CA VAL A 17 3.57 0.50 -3.44
C VAL A 17 3.97 1.10 -2.10
N ALA A 18 3.44 2.28 -1.76
CA ALA A 18 3.72 2.93 -0.48
C ALA A 18 3.23 2.09 0.71
N VAL A 19 1.99 1.59 0.65
CA VAL A 19 1.42 0.71 1.69
C VAL A 19 2.31 -0.52 1.91
N LEU A 20 2.72 -1.21 0.85
CA LEU A 20 3.57 -2.39 0.94
C LEU A 20 4.93 -2.07 1.57
N LEU A 21 5.63 -1.06 1.06
CA LEU A 21 6.96 -0.68 1.56
C LEU A 21 6.95 -0.26 3.03
N ILE A 22 6.01 0.61 3.40
CA ILE A 22 5.90 1.13 4.78
C ILE A 22 5.44 0.02 5.72
N THR A 23 4.46 -0.80 5.31
CA THR A 23 4.00 -1.94 6.13
C THR A 23 5.13 -2.94 6.37
N ARG A 24 5.96 -3.21 5.36
CA ARG A 24 7.14 -4.08 5.52
C ARG A 24 8.09 -3.56 6.59
N ASP A 25 8.40 -2.27 6.57
CA ASP A 25 9.26 -1.65 7.59
C ASP A 25 8.62 -1.70 8.99
N ARG A 26 7.32 -1.39 9.08
CA ARG A 26 6.55 -1.50 10.33
C ARG A 26 6.56 -2.93 10.89
N MET A 27 6.38 -3.95 10.04
CA MET A 27 6.48 -5.36 10.43
C MET A 27 7.91 -5.75 10.86
N ALA A 28 8.94 -5.22 10.20
CA ALA A 28 10.33 -5.44 10.60
C ALA A 28 10.56 -4.91 12.03
N ARG A 29 9.99 -3.76 12.34
CA ARG A 29 10.02 -3.11 13.67
C ARG A 29 9.02 -3.68 14.69
N ALA A 30 8.31 -4.76 14.36
CA ALA A 30 7.32 -5.41 15.22
C ALA A 30 6.15 -4.48 15.64
N GLN A 31 5.80 -3.50 14.80
CA GLN A 31 4.60 -2.68 15.01
C GLN A 31 3.38 -3.46 14.48
N THR A 32 2.32 -3.56 15.29
CA THR A 32 1.19 -4.48 15.04
C THR A 32 -0.16 -3.79 14.86
N GLY A 33 -0.22 -2.45 14.81
CA GLY A 33 -1.49 -1.73 14.74
C GLY A 33 -1.54 -0.71 13.61
N GLY A 34 -2.70 -0.65 12.95
CA GLY A 34 -3.04 0.31 11.90
C GLY A 34 -2.11 0.21 10.70
N LEU A 35 -1.69 -1.00 10.29
CA LEU A 35 -0.61 -1.14 9.31
C LEU A 35 -0.93 -0.44 7.99
N ILE A 36 -2.17 -0.56 7.51
CA ILE A 36 -2.58 -0.01 6.22
C ILE A 36 -2.92 1.46 6.37
N THR A 37 -3.76 1.79 7.34
CA THR A 37 -4.22 3.16 7.57
C THR A 37 -3.06 4.07 7.94
N ALA A 38 -2.17 3.64 8.83
CA ALA A 38 -1.02 4.45 9.22
C ALA A 38 0.05 4.53 8.12
N ALA A 39 0.23 3.48 7.29
CA ALA A 39 1.10 3.58 6.12
C ALA A 39 0.58 4.60 5.10
N LEU A 40 -0.75 4.67 4.90
CA LEU A 40 -1.37 5.68 4.04
C LEU A 40 -1.21 7.09 4.63
N VAL A 41 -1.42 7.26 5.94
CA VAL A 41 -1.20 8.55 6.62
C VAL A 41 0.24 9.00 6.46
N ASP A 42 1.23 8.17 6.80
CA ASP A 42 2.66 8.48 6.65
C ASP A 42 3.01 8.89 5.22
N PHE A 43 2.45 8.18 4.24
CA PHE A 43 2.67 8.46 2.82
C PHE A 43 2.09 9.81 2.38
N ARG A 44 0.95 10.22 2.94
CA ARG A 44 0.31 11.50 2.62
C ARG A 44 0.95 12.68 3.35
N ASP A 45 1.32 12.48 4.61
CA ASP A 45 1.86 13.54 5.47
C ASP A 45 3.30 13.89 5.10
N ASP A 46 4.13 12.90 4.76
CA ASP A 46 5.53 13.12 4.38
C ASP A 46 5.92 12.37 3.09
N TYR A 47 5.38 12.85 1.97
CA TYR A 47 5.73 12.30 0.67
C TYR A 47 7.21 12.49 0.29
N ALA A 48 7.86 13.55 0.80
CA ALA A 48 9.27 13.82 0.54
C ALA A 48 10.16 12.83 1.30
N GLY A 49 9.90 12.61 2.59
CA GLY A 49 10.57 11.60 3.40
C GLY A 49 10.33 10.19 2.88
N TYR A 50 9.10 9.87 2.44
CA TYR A 50 8.82 8.60 1.74
C TYR A 50 9.76 8.39 0.54
N LYS A 51 9.95 9.41 -0.30
CA LYS A 51 10.88 9.29 -1.44
C LYS A 51 12.33 9.10 -1.03
N ALA A 52 12.75 9.74 0.06
CA ALA A 52 14.11 9.62 0.57
C ALA A 52 14.36 8.23 1.19
N HIS A 53 13.41 7.74 1.99
CA HIS A 53 13.50 6.44 2.67
C HIS A 53 13.37 5.25 1.72
N TYR A 54 12.55 5.39 0.67
CA TYR A 54 12.34 4.35 -0.32
C TYR A 54 12.81 4.84 -1.69
N PRO A 55 14.10 4.66 -2.04
CA PRO A 55 14.60 5.06 -3.36
C PRO A 55 14.09 4.14 -4.48
N GLN A 56 13.90 2.86 -4.19
CA GLN A 56 13.35 1.86 -5.12
C GLN A 56 11.84 1.69 -4.89
N ARG A 57 11.04 2.51 -5.57
CA ARG A 57 9.57 2.56 -5.45
C ARG A 57 8.88 1.80 -6.60
N THR A 58 9.41 0.62 -6.92
CA THR A 58 8.80 -0.24 -7.94
C THR A 58 7.91 -1.27 -7.26
N LEU A 59 6.87 -1.73 -7.98
CA LEU A 59 6.00 -2.78 -7.47
C LEU A 59 6.79 -4.07 -7.18
N ALA A 60 7.81 -4.39 -7.98
CA ALA A 60 8.69 -5.53 -7.74
C ALA A 60 9.46 -5.40 -6.41
N ALA A 61 10.07 -4.23 -6.15
CA ALA A 61 10.80 -3.99 -4.90
C ALA A 61 9.87 -3.95 -3.67
N ALA A 62 8.64 -3.48 -3.85
CA ALA A 62 7.62 -3.52 -2.82
C ALA A 62 7.22 -4.96 -2.50
N LYS A 63 7.03 -5.83 -3.50
CA LYS A 63 6.68 -7.24 -3.27
C LYS A 63 7.76 -8.08 -2.59
N ASP A 64 9.01 -7.58 -2.57
CA ASP A 64 10.10 -8.31 -1.95
C ASP A 64 9.95 -8.39 -0.42
N GLY A 65 9.75 -9.59 0.09
CA GLY A 65 9.71 -9.90 1.52
C GLY A 65 11.08 -10.26 2.12
N SER A 66 12.16 -10.27 1.34
CA SER A 66 13.51 -10.63 1.82
C SER A 66 14.03 -9.79 2.99
N PRO A 67 13.65 -8.50 3.17
CA PRO A 67 14.07 -7.72 4.34
C PRO A 67 13.49 -8.21 5.67
N LEU A 68 12.42 -9.01 5.64
CA LEU A 68 11.83 -9.61 6.83
C LEU A 68 12.56 -10.92 7.16
N THR A 69 13.46 -10.85 8.15
CA THR A 69 14.25 -12.00 8.62
C THR A 69 13.41 -13.03 9.38
N ASN A 70 12.31 -12.59 9.99
CA ASN A 70 11.37 -13.48 10.66
C ASN A 70 10.45 -14.17 9.64
N ALA A 71 10.49 -15.50 9.58
CA ALA A 71 9.73 -16.30 8.62
C ALA A 71 8.20 -16.13 8.74
N ALA A 72 7.67 -16.00 9.95
CA ALA A 72 6.23 -15.80 10.16
C ALA A 72 5.79 -14.42 9.64
N ARG A 73 6.53 -13.36 9.97
CA ARG A 73 6.24 -11.99 9.47
C ARG A 73 6.37 -11.92 7.95
N ARG A 74 7.37 -12.60 7.39
CA ARG A 74 7.54 -12.69 5.94
C ARG A 74 6.34 -13.40 5.28
N ALA A 75 5.85 -14.48 5.87
CA ALA A 75 4.67 -15.18 5.38
C ALA A 75 3.43 -14.27 5.41
N ASP A 76 3.21 -13.53 6.49
CA ASP A 76 2.09 -12.60 6.62
C ASP A 76 2.21 -11.43 5.64
N TYR A 77 3.43 -10.91 5.43
CA TYR A 77 3.69 -9.90 4.42
C TYR A 77 3.36 -10.38 3.00
N LEU A 78 3.72 -11.61 2.64
CA LEU A 78 3.40 -12.18 1.32
C LEU A 78 1.89 -12.38 1.12
N LYS A 79 1.14 -12.69 2.19
CA LYS A 79 -0.33 -12.72 2.14
C LYS A 79 -0.92 -11.32 1.91
N LEU A 80 -0.34 -10.28 2.55
CA LEU A 80 -0.72 -8.89 2.29
C LEU A 80 -0.43 -8.49 0.83
N VAL A 81 0.73 -8.88 0.29
CA VAL A 81 1.07 -8.67 -1.13
C VAL A 81 0.01 -9.26 -2.05
N ALA A 82 -0.37 -10.53 -1.84
CA ALA A 82 -1.40 -11.19 -2.65
C ALA A 82 -2.79 -10.52 -2.52
N ALA A 83 -3.13 -10.04 -1.31
CA ALA A 83 -4.36 -9.28 -1.09
C ALA A 83 -4.35 -7.94 -1.84
N MET A 84 -3.22 -7.21 -1.81
CA MET A 84 -3.05 -5.97 -2.57
C MET A 84 -3.16 -6.19 -4.08
N GLU A 85 -2.55 -7.25 -4.62
CA GLU A 85 -2.69 -7.61 -6.04
C GLU A 85 -4.14 -7.89 -6.42
N THR A 86 -4.88 -8.60 -5.56
CA THR A 86 -6.31 -8.88 -5.75
C THR A 86 -7.13 -7.59 -5.78
N VAL A 87 -6.81 -6.62 -4.91
CA VAL A 87 -7.46 -5.31 -4.87
C VAL A 87 -7.16 -4.52 -6.15
N LEU A 88 -5.91 -4.45 -6.58
CA LEU A 88 -5.52 -3.77 -7.82
C LEU A 88 -6.20 -4.37 -9.05
N ALA A 89 -6.20 -5.70 -9.17
CA ALA A 89 -6.89 -6.41 -10.25
C ALA A 89 -8.40 -6.14 -10.24
N ARG A 90 -9.02 -6.04 -9.06
CA ARG A 90 -10.44 -5.68 -8.91
C ARG A 90 -10.71 -4.24 -9.36
N ILE A 91 -9.87 -3.29 -8.96
CA ILE A 91 -9.98 -1.89 -9.37
C ILE A 91 -9.93 -1.77 -10.89
N GLU A 92 -8.97 -2.44 -11.52
CA GLU A 92 -8.79 -2.45 -12.98
C GLU A 92 -9.98 -3.11 -13.69
N ARG A 93 -10.34 -4.34 -13.28
CA ARG A 93 -11.44 -5.11 -13.88
C ARG A 93 -12.77 -4.36 -13.82
N ASN A 94 -13.08 -3.76 -12.67
CA ASN A 94 -14.34 -3.05 -12.47
C ASN A 94 -14.28 -1.60 -12.97
N LYS A 95 -13.13 -1.14 -13.48
CA LYS A 95 -12.88 0.26 -13.86
C LYS A 95 -13.27 1.25 -12.76
N THR A 96 -12.93 0.89 -11.52
CA THR A 96 -13.30 1.67 -10.33
C THR A 96 -12.67 3.06 -10.41
N GLN A 97 -13.43 4.09 -10.08
CA GLN A 97 -12.98 5.48 -10.08
C GLN A 97 -13.15 6.07 -8.69
N PHE A 98 -12.26 6.98 -8.33
CA PHE A 98 -12.29 7.68 -7.06
C PHE A 98 -12.37 9.19 -7.31
N SER A 99 -13.18 9.86 -6.53
CA SER A 99 -13.37 11.31 -6.58
C SER A 99 -12.27 12.07 -5.85
N SER A 100 -11.51 11.40 -4.98
CA SER A 100 -10.40 11.99 -4.22
C SER A 100 -9.37 10.96 -3.77
N LEU A 101 -8.18 11.43 -3.37
CA LEU A 101 -7.14 10.59 -2.75
C LEU A 101 -7.65 9.96 -1.44
N ARG A 102 -8.43 10.70 -0.65
CA ARG A 102 -9.03 10.18 0.58
C ARG A 102 -9.99 9.02 0.31
N GLU A 103 -10.74 9.08 -0.79
CA GLU A 103 -11.63 7.98 -1.18
C GLU A 103 -10.85 6.73 -1.61
N LEU A 104 -9.75 6.91 -2.35
CA LEU A 104 -8.81 5.83 -2.66
C LEU A 104 -8.22 5.22 -1.38
N ASP A 105 -7.75 6.05 -0.44
CA ASP A 105 -7.13 5.60 0.79
C ASP A 105 -8.14 4.83 1.67
N ASN A 106 -9.36 5.36 1.81
CA ASN A 106 -10.46 4.67 2.49
C ASN A 106 -10.80 3.33 1.83
N TYR A 107 -10.79 3.26 0.49
CA TYR A 107 -11.05 2.03 -0.24
C TYR A 107 -9.97 0.97 0.01
N LEU A 108 -8.70 1.37 0.01
CA LEU A 108 -7.57 0.47 0.30
C LEU A 108 -7.62 -0.01 1.75
N ALA A 109 -7.81 0.90 2.72
CA ALA A 109 -7.93 0.55 4.13
C ALA A 109 -9.12 -0.40 4.38
N PHE A 110 -10.27 -0.14 3.76
CA PHE A 110 -11.43 -1.03 3.85
C PHE A 110 -11.17 -2.40 3.22
N SER A 111 -10.58 -2.43 2.03
CA SER A 111 -10.32 -3.68 1.29
C SER A 111 -9.26 -4.56 1.96
N LEU A 112 -8.35 -3.95 2.73
CA LEU A 112 -7.24 -4.62 3.42
C LEU A 112 -7.41 -4.62 4.94
N LYS A 113 -8.63 -4.34 5.45
CA LYS A 113 -8.92 -4.18 6.88
C LYS A 113 -8.45 -5.32 7.78
N GLN A 114 -8.37 -6.55 7.26
CA GLN A 114 -7.87 -7.70 8.02
C GLN A 114 -6.39 -7.58 8.42
N TRP A 115 -5.64 -6.69 7.76
CA TRP A 115 -4.24 -6.40 8.01
C TRP A 115 -4.02 -5.10 8.80
N ASP A 116 -5.09 -4.35 9.06
CA ASP A 116 -5.04 -3.06 9.75
C ASP A 116 -5.12 -3.24 11.26
#